data_AF-A0A3B0R174-F1
#
_entry.id   AF-A0A3B0R174-F1
#
_cell.length_a   1.000
_cell.length_b   1.000
_cell.length_c   1.000
_cell.angle_alpha   90.00
_cell.angle_beta   90.00
_cell.angle_gamma   90.00
#
_symmetry.space_group_name_H-M   'P 1'
#
loop_
_entity.id
_entity.type
_entity.pdbx_description
1 polymer ?
#
loop_
_entity_poly.entity_id
_entity_poly.type
_entity_poly.pdbx_seq_one_letter_code
_entity_poly.pdbx_strand_id
1 'polypeptide(L)'
;MKYVKPSYYLGTLLMCCFCINYSTAQKRNYTVDSLQIKVYTEIEYINSQPKEIVVKKVFCDYCTDNQIKYIGEKAKELAFYDRYNPKKRIVNGIRKFAIIIRVSKKDFSAIRDE
;
A
#
# COMPACT_ATOMS: atom_id res chain seq x y z
N MET A 1 20.20 -49.54 -40.56
CA MET A 1 19.60 -48.56 -39.62
C MET A 1 19.87 -47.16 -40.15
N LYS A 2 18.84 -46.40 -40.55
CA LYS A 2 19.00 -45.03 -41.06
C LYS A 2 18.97 -44.06 -39.88
N TYR A 3 20.11 -43.45 -39.58
CA TYR A 3 20.24 -42.43 -38.54
C TYR A 3 19.63 -41.13 -39.06
N VAL A 4 18.50 -40.69 -38.49
CA VAL A 4 17.85 -39.43 -38.83
C VAL A 4 18.51 -38.33 -38.01
N LYS A 5 19.20 -37.40 -38.67
CA LYS A 5 19.80 -36.23 -38.00
C LYS A 5 18.68 -35.35 -37.43
N PRO A 6 18.63 -35.08 -36.12
CA PRO A 6 17.59 -34.23 -35.57
C PRO A 6 17.77 -32.82 -36.13
N SER A 7 16.71 -32.29 -36.73
CA SER A 7 16.69 -30.93 -37.27
C SER A 7 16.88 -29.92 -36.14
N TYR A 8 17.83 -29.00 -36.30
CA TYR A 8 18.15 -27.94 -35.33
C TYR A 8 16.94 -27.05 -34.98
N TYR A 9 15.95 -26.99 -35.88
CA TYR A 9 14.65 -26.34 -35.66
C TYR A 9 13.82 -27.02 -34.58
N LEU A 10 13.94 -28.34 -34.42
CA LEU A 10 13.19 -29.10 -33.41
C LEU A 10 13.71 -28.81 -32.00
N GLY A 11 15.03 -28.61 -31.87
CA GLY A 11 15.67 -28.22 -30.61
C GLY A 11 15.38 -26.77 -30.22
N THR A 12 15.41 -25.84 -31.17
CA THR A 12 15.09 -24.42 -30.93
C THR A 12 13.61 -24.20 -30.59
N LEU A 13 12.70 -24.97 -31.19
CA LEU A 13 11.27 -24.94 -30.86
C LEU A 13 11.00 -25.40 -29.42
N LEU A 14 11.66 -26.49 -28.98
CA LEU A 14 11.51 -27.04 -27.63
C LEU A 14 12.09 -26.12 -26.54
N MET A 15 13.18 -25.41 -26.85
CA MET A 15 13.79 -24.43 -25.95
C MET A 15 12.92 -23.17 -25.77
N CYS A 16 12.25 -22.70 -26.83
CA CYS A 16 11.31 -21.58 -26.72
C CYS A 16 10.09 -21.90 -25.86
N CYS A 17 9.55 -23.13 -25.91
CA CYS A 17 8.39 -23.53 -25.11
C CYS A 17 8.68 -23.57 -23.60
N PHE A 18 9.92 -23.82 -23.19
CA PHE A 18 10.30 -23.86 -21.76
C PHE A 18 10.39 -22.46 -21.13
N CYS A 19 10.70 -21.42 -21.92
CA CYS A 19 10.84 -20.05 -21.44
C CYS A 19 9.51 -19.34 -21.16
N ILE A 20 8.41 -19.76 -21.79
CA ILE A 20 7.11 -19.05 -21.70
C ILE A 20 6.37 -19.39 -20.38
N ASN A 21 6.68 -20.54 -19.75
CA ASN A 21 5.98 -21.01 -18.55
C ASN A 21 6.48 -20.40 -17.23
N TYR A 22 7.62 -19.69 -17.21
CA TYR A 22 8.16 -19.10 -15.98
C TYR A 22 7.46 -17.81 -15.53
N SER A 23 6.69 -17.16 -16.42
CA SER A 23 6.17 -15.81 -16.18
C SER A 23 4.85 -15.75 -15.40
N THR A 24 4.22 -16.88 -15.07
CA THR A 24 2.90 -16.91 -14.42
C THR A 24 2.93 -17.16 -12.91
N ALA A 25 4.10 -17.45 -12.32
CA ALA A 25 4.22 -17.90 -10.92
C ALA A 25 4.13 -16.79 -9.84
N GLN A 26 3.97 -15.51 -10.19
CA GLN A 26 4.06 -14.41 -9.19
C GLN A 26 2.94 -13.36 -9.24
N LYS A 27 1.75 -13.69 -9.76
CA LYS A 27 0.56 -12.84 -9.53
C LYS A 27 -0.18 -13.30 -8.26
N ARG A 28 0.46 -13.16 -7.09
CA ARG A 28 -0.30 -13.17 -5.82
C ARG A 28 -1.16 -11.92 -5.79
N ASN A 29 -2.48 -12.08 -5.63
CA ASN A 29 -3.41 -10.96 -5.61
C ASN A 29 -3.17 -10.13 -4.34
N TYR A 30 -2.33 -9.08 -4.45
CA TYR A 30 -2.01 -8.16 -3.35
C TYR A 30 -3.24 -7.53 -2.69
N THR A 31 -4.36 -7.44 -3.42
CA THR A 31 -5.67 -7.05 -2.90
C THR A 31 -6.28 -8.02 -1.91
N VAL A 32 -6.04 -9.32 -2.05
CA VAL A 32 -6.54 -10.36 -1.13
C VAL A 32 -5.79 -10.32 0.21
N ASP A 33 -4.51 -9.98 0.18
CA ASP A 33 -3.61 -10.08 1.33
C ASP A 33 -3.52 -8.78 2.17
N SER A 34 -4.17 -7.70 1.75
CA SER A 34 -4.09 -6.39 2.41
C SER A 34 -5.44 -5.86 2.89
N LEU A 35 -5.43 -5.17 4.03
CA LEU A 35 -6.52 -4.37 4.55
C LEU A 35 -6.36 -2.93 4.07
N GLN A 36 -7.50 -2.24 3.88
CA GLN A 36 -7.56 -0.81 3.61
C GLN A 36 -8.35 -0.14 4.72
N ILE A 37 -7.68 0.67 5.53
CA ILE A 37 -8.28 1.36 6.68
C ILE A 37 -8.34 2.84 6.37
N LYS A 38 -9.53 3.43 6.43
CA LYS A 38 -9.74 4.86 6.24
C LYS A 38 -9.47 5.59 7.54
N VAL A 39 -8.76 6.70 7.47
CA VAL A 39 -8.45 7.55 8.62
C VAL A 39 -8.80 8.99 8.27
N TYR A 40 -9.56 9.65 9.15
CA TYR A 40 -9.82 11.09 9.04
C TYR A 40 -8.76 11.87 9.78
N THR A 41 -8.13 12.78 9.06
CA THR A 41 -7.05 13.63 9.52
C THR A 41 -7.37 15.08 9.19
N GLU A 42 -6.90 15.98 10.05
CA GLU A 42 -7.00 17.41 9.86
C GLU A 42 -5.61 18.04 9.94
N ILE A 43 -5.36 19.07 9.13
CA ILE A 43 -4.18 19.92 9.24
C ILE A 43 -4.63 21.37 9.44
N GLU A 44 -4.14 22.01 10.50
CA GLU A 44 -4.30 23.46 10.70
C GLU A 44 -3.22 24.20 9.91
N TYR A 45 -3.62 25.23 9.14
CA TYR A 45 -2.72 26.10 8.41
C TYR A 45 -2.81 27.55 8.92
N ILE A 46 -1.65 28.19 9.03
CA ILE A 46 -1.50 29.64 9.27
C ILE A 46 -0.52 30.18 8.23
N ASN A 47 -0.94 31.15 7.42
CA ASN A 47 -0.14 31.73 6.33
C ASN A 47 0.45 30.66 5.39
N SER A 48 -0.36 29.67 5.03
CA SER A 48 0.02 28.50 4.23
C SER A 48 1.07 27.58 4.88
N GLN A 49 1.42 27.79 6.15
CA GLN A 49 2.31 26.91 6.91
C GLN A 49 1.49 25.94 7.76
N PRO A 50 1.80 24.63 7.71
CA PRO A 50 1.14 23.63 8.55
C PRO A 50 1.58 23.82 10.00
N LYS A 51 0.61 23.97 10.91
CA LYS A 51 0.84 24.16 12.34
C LYS A 51 0.66 22.86 13.12
N GLU A 52 -0.45 22.17 12.89
CA GLU A 52 -0.78 20.94 13.62
C GLU A 52 -1.43 19.91 12.71
N ILE A 53 -1.13 18.63 12.93
CA ILE A 53 -1.74 17.49 12.25
C ILE A 53 -2.42 16.60 13.28
N VAL A 54 -3.73 16.43 13.16
CA VAL A 54 -4.54 15.68 14.13
C VAL A 54 -5.31 14.58 13.43
N VAL A 55 -5.19 13.35 13.94
CA VAL A 55 -6.07 12.23 13.56
C VAL A 55 -7.36 12.35 14.36
N LYS A 56 -8.49 12.46 13.66
CA LYS A 56 -9.82 12.58 14.28
C LYS A 56 -10.49 11.23 14.46
N LYS A 57 -10.33 10.31 13.50
CA LYS A 57 -10.97 8.99 13.56
C LYS A 57 -10.25 7.98 12.69
N VAL A 58 -9.93 6.82 13.27
CA VAL A 58 -9.56 5.61 12.52
C VAL A 58 -10.84 4.79 12.33
N PHE A 59 -11.21 4.49 11.08
CA PHE A 59 -12.41 3.71 10.77
C PHE A 59 -12.08 2.22 10.80
N CYS A 60 -11.99 1.67 12.00
CA CYS A 60 -11.76 0.26 12.22
C CYS A 60 -12.40 -0.20 13.54
N ASP A 61 -13.60 -0.74 13.43
CA ASP A 61 -14.41 -1.11 14.60
C ASP A 61 -13.96 -2.45 15.22
N TYR A 62 -13.08 -3.18 14.55
CA TYR A 62 -12.52 -4.46 14.99
C TYR A 62 -11.05 -4.34 15.45
N CYS A 63 -10.50 -3.13 15.47
CA CYS A 63 -9.10 -2.90 15.86
C CYS A 63 -8.94 -2.84 17.37
N THR A 64 -7.81 -3.35 17.88
CA THR A 64 -7.38 -3.07 19.25
C THR A 64 -6.83 -1.64 19.39
N ASP A 65 -6.64 -1.17 20.62
CA ASP A 65 -6.09 0.16 20.87
C ASP A 65 -4.69 0.34 20.28
N ASN A 66 -3.82 -0.67 20.37
CA ASN A 66 -2.49 -0.61 19.75
C ASN A 66 -2.56 -0.56 18.23
N GLN A 67 -3.50 -1.29 17.62
CA GLN A 67 -3.73 -1.24 16.18
C GLN A 67 -4.26 0.13 15.73
N ILE A 68 -5.22 0.70 16.46
CA ILE A 68 -5.72 2.06 16.23
C ILE A 68 -4.58 3.07 16.31
N LYS A 69 -3.74 2.97 17.35
CA LYS A 69 -2.58 3.85 17.54
C LYS A 69 -1.58 3.73 16.39
N TYR A 70 -1.21 2.51 16.00
CA TYR A 70 -0.31 2.26 14.88
C TYR A 70 -0.83 2.88 13.58
N ILE A 71 -2.10 2.65 13.25
CA ILE A 71 -2.72 3.19 12.03
C ILE A 71 -2.83 4.72 12.11
N GLY A 72 -3.15 5.27 13.28
CA GLY A 72 -3.18 6.71 13.52
C GLY A 72 -1.83 7.38 13.30
N GLU A 73 -0.75 6.81 13.84
CA GLU A 73 0.61 7.34 13.63
C GLU A 73 1.04 7.25 12.16
N LYS A 74 0.71 6.15 11.47
CA LYS A 74 0.95 6.05 10.03
C LYS A 74 0.17 7.08 9.22
N ALA A 75 -1.07 7.39 9.61
CA ALA A 75 -1.84 8.46 8.98
C ALA A 75 -1.24 9.84 9.23
N LYS A 76 -0.75 10.13 10.45
CA LYS A 76 -0.03 11.39 10.75
C LYS A 76 1.23 11.52 9.91
N GLU A 77 2.02 10.45 9.79
CA GLU A 77 3.23 10.42 8.97
C GLU A 77 2.92 10.75 7.50
N LEU A 78 1.89 10.13 6.92
CA LEU A 78 1.49 10.43 5.54
C LEU A 78 0.95 11.85 5.36
N ALA A 79 0.15 12.34 6.32
CA ALA A 79 -0.31 13.72 6.34
C ALA A 79 0.86 14.71 6.42
N PHE A 80 1.89 14.38 7.21
CA PHE A 80 3.10 15.18 7.30
C PHE A 80 3.79 15.30 5.94
N TYR A 81 3.95 14.21 5.20
CA TYR A 81 4.56 14.29 3.87
C TYR A 81 3.69 15.04 2.84
N ASP A 82 2.36 14.96 2.94
CA ASP A 82 1.43 15.63 2.02
C ASP A 82 1.16 17.11 2.36
N ARG A 83 1.64 17.61 3.51
CA ARG A 83 1.28 18.94 4.05
C ARG A 83 1.61 20.13 3.14
N TYR A 84 2.60 20.02 2.27
CA TYR A 84 3.00 21.06 1.34
C TYR A 84 2.45 20.87 -0.08
N ASN A 85 1.54 19.91 -0.27
CA ASN A 85 0.93 19.67 -1.57
C ASN A 85 0.13 20.91 -2.02
N PRO A 86 0.51 21.56 -3.13
CA PRO A 86 -0.11 22.83 -3.54
C PRO A 86 -1.59 22.67 -3.90
N LYS A 87 -2.03 21.47 -4.28
CA LYS A 87 -3.44 21.19 -4.60
C LYS A 87 -4.35 21.08 -3.37
N LYS A 88 -3.76 20.89 -2.18
CA LYS A 88 -4.49 20.60 -0.94
C LYS A 88 -4.27 21.65 0.15
N ARG A 89 -3.21 22.44 0.02
CA ARG A 89 -2.83 23.52 0.94
C ARG A 89 -3.83 24.66 0.89
N ILE A 90 -4.15 25.21 2.06
CA ILE A 90 -5.00 26.41 2.22
C ILE A 90 -4.19 27.50 2.93
N VAL A 91 -4.62 28.76 2.76
CA VAL A 91 -3.90 29.90 3.35
C VAL A 91 -4.07 29.92 4.87
N ASN A 92 -5.29 29.82 5.37
CA ASN A 92 -5.59 29.80 6.80
C ASN A 92 -6.75 28.83 7.08
N GLY A 93 -6.73 28.20 8.26
CA GLY A 93 -7.84 27.38 8.77
C GLY A 93 -7.54 25.88 8.81
N ILE A 94 -8.59 25.08 9.00
CA ILE A 94 -8.49 23.63 9.18
C ILE A 94 -8.85 22.92 7.88
N ARG A 95 -7.90 22.17 7.33
CA ARG A 95 -8.13 21.29 6.18
C ARG A 95 -8.42 19.87 6.66
N LYS A 96 -9.62 19.36 6.37
CA LYS A 96 -10.03 17.98 6.67
C LYS A 96 -9.87 17.08 5.44
N PHE A 97 -9.35 15.86 5.63
CA PHE A 97 -9.23 14.88 4.56
C PHE A 97 -9.15 13.45 5.09
N ALA A 98 -9.39 12.50 4.19
CA ALA A 98 -9.27 11.08 4.49
C ALA A 98 -7.99 10.51 3.88
N ILE A 99 -7.27 9.70 4.66
CA ILE A 99 -6.12 8.92 4.22
C ILE A 99 -6.52 7.45 4.24
N ILE A 100 -6.16 6.71 3.19
CA ILE A 100 -6.36 5.26 3.15
C ILE A 100 -5.01 4.62 3.46
N ILE A 101 -4.93 3.96 4.62
CA ILE A 101 -3.77 3.17 5.02
C ILE A 101 -3.96 1.76 4.49
N ARG A 102 -2.96 1.27 3.78
CA ARG A 102 -2.93 -0.10 3.29
C ARG A 102 -1.90 -0.90 4.06
N VAL A 103 -2.31 -2.01 4.65
CA VAL A 103 -1.45 -2.85 5.49
C VAL A 103 -1.68 -4.33 5.16
N SER A 104 -0.64 -5.14 5.24
CA SER A 104 -0.74 -6.60 5.12
C SER A 104 -1.60 -7.16 6.25
N LYS A 105 -2.51 -8.09 5.97
CA LYS A 105 -3.32 -8.77 6.99
C LYS A 105 -2.43 -9.47 8.03
N LYS A 106 -1.35 -10.11 7.57
CA LYS A 106 -0.39 -10.81 8.42
C LYS A 106 0.29 -9.84 9.38
N ASP A 107 0.84 -8.74 8.85
CA ASP A 107 1.59 -7.79 9.66
C ASP A 107 0.66 -7.04 10.61
N PHE A 108 -0.56 -6.74 10.14
CA PHE A 108 -1.59 -6.12 10.96
C PHE A 108 -2.01 -7.01 12.13
N SER A 109 -2.21 -8.31 11.89
CA SER A 109 -2.54 -9.28 12.94
C SER A 109 -1.41 -9.50 13.95
N ALA A 110 -0.16 -9.19 13.59
CA ALA A 110 0.98 -9.30 14.47
C ALA A 110 1.10 -8.11 15.45
N ILE A 111 0.36 -7.02 15.23
CA ILE A 111 0.25 -5.91 16.17
C ILE A 111 -0.66 -6.38 17.30
N ARG A 112 -0.06 -6.74 18.44
CA ARG A 112 -0.74 -7.21 19.64
C ARG A 112 -0.78 -6.12 20.70
N ASP A 113 -1.74 -6.23 21.60
CA ASP A 113 -1.72 -5.51 22.87
C ASP A 113 -0.63 -6.15 23.77
N GLU A 114 0.14 -5.31 24.48
CA GLU A 114 1.14 -5.77 25.45
C GLU A 114 0.48 -6.46 26.65
#